data_AF-A0A512DEA5-F1
#
_entry.id   AF-A0A512DEA5-F1
#
_cell.length_a   1.000
_cell.length_b   1.000
_cell.length_c   1.000
_cell.angle_alpha   90.00
_cell.angle_beta   90.00
_cell.angle_gamma   90.00
#
_symmetry.space_group_name_H-M   'P 1'
#
loop_
_entity.id
_entity.type
_entity.pdbx_description
1 polymer ?
#
loop_
_entity_poly.entity_id
_entity_poly.type
_entity_poly.pdbx_seq_one_letter_code
_entity_poly.pdbx_strand_id
1 'polypeptide(L)'
;MTSGHVIVAPDKFKGSLTAVEVARHVAAGLPVEATIAVRDDVALVELAQASGLALMPAGRLDPLGATSAGTGEMVRAALDAGCRRLVLGLGGSACTDGGAGMAAALGMHLLDRAGRPLAPGGGALVDLDRVVLDDWDERLAGVVVEVASDVDNPLLGPTGAASVYARQKGASADQVVRLEAGLARWAAVLGEQLGTDHTTRAGAGAAGGVGFAAMALLGATVRPGIDVVLEVAGFARCSRVPHW
;
A
#
# COMPACT_ATOMS: atom_id res chain seq x y z
N MET A 1 17.64 -19.45 -17.08
CA MET A 1 16.91 -18.17 -17.00
C MET A 1 17.73 -17.15 -17.76
N THR A 2 17.28 -16.75 -18.95
CA THR A 2 17.93 -15.69 -19.72
C THR A 2 17.67 -14.37 -19.00
N SER A 3 18.72 -13.79 -18.40
CA SER A 3 18.67 -12.41 -17.92
C SER A 3 18.32 -11.53 -19.12
N GLY A 4 17.09 -11.04 -19.18
CA GLY A 4 16.70 -10.06 -20.18
C GLY A 4 17.44 -8.77 -19.88
N HIS A 5 18.40 -8.40 -20.73
CA HIS A 5 19.02 -7.09 -20.66
C HIS A 5 18.12 -6.08 -21.40
N VAL A 6 17.55 -5.12 -20.66
CA VAL A 6 16.89 -3.96 -21.27
C VAL A 6 17.98 -2.96 -21.63
N ILE A 7 18.28 -2.83 -22.92
CA ILE A 7 19.16 -1.78 -23.42
C ILE A 7 18.32 -0.53 -23.63
N VAL A 8 18.54 0.50 -22.81
CA VAL A 8 17.98 1.82 -23.03
C VAL A 8 18.98 2.59 -23.91
N ALA A 9 18.64 2.77 -25.20
CA ALA A 9 19.39 3.61 -26.13
C ALA A 9 18.65 4.94 -26.31
N PRO A 10 18.93 5.97 -25.51
CA PRO A 10 18.27 7.26 -25.69
C PRO A 10 18.80 7.92 -26.97
N ASP A 11 17.89 8.25 -27.89
CA ASP A 11 18.16 9.22 -28.96
C ASP A 11 17.78 10.63 -28.50
N LYS A 12 18.42 11.65 -29.07
CA LYS A 12 18.25 13.06 -28.68
C LYS A 12 16.91 13.62 -29.17
N PHE A 13 15.83 13.38 -28.43
CA PHE A 13 14.60 14.14 -28.55
C PHE A 13 14.61 15.32 -27.57
N LYS A 14 14.28 16.53 -28.06
CA LYS A 14 14.07 17.68 -27.15
C LYS A 14 12.93 17.32 -26.19
N GLY A 15 13.21 17.36 -24.88
CA GLY A 15 12.24 17.06 -23.82
C GLY A 15 12.20 15.60 -23.35
N SER A 16 13.10 14.71 -23.82
CA SER A 16 13.19 13.34 -23.31
C SER A 16 14.02 13.25 -22.02
N LEU A 17 13.67 12.29 -21.17
CA LEU A 17 14.45 11.88 -20.00
C LEU A 17 15.87 11.43 -20.38
N THR A 18 16.85 11.70 -19.53
CA THR A 18 18.21 11.16 -19.62
C THR A 18 18.23 9.65 -19.38
N ALA A 19 19.30 8.95 -19.80
CA ALA A 19 19.47 7.52 -19.55
C ALA A 19 19.35 7.15 -18.06
N VAL A 20 19.86 8.02 -17.19
CA VAL A 20 19.81 7.84 -15.73
C VAL A 20 18.38 7.97 -15.22
N GLU A 21 17.62 8.94 -15.71
CA GLU A 21 16.21 9.11 -15.35
C GLU A 21 15.37 7.93 -15.86
N VAL A 22 15.56 7.51 -17.11
CA VAL A 22 14.89 6.32 -17.65
C VAL A 22 15.23 5.08 -16.83
N ALA A 23 16.51 4.85 -16.50
CA ALA A 23 16.92 3.74 -15.66
C ALA A 23 16.29 3.81 -14.26
N ARG A 24 16.15 5.01 -13.69
CA ARG A 24 15.46 5.23 -12.41
C ARG A 24 13.98 4.89 -12.49
N HIS A 25 13.27 5.34 -13.54
CA HIS A 25 11.86 4.99 -13.74
C HIS A 25 11.70 3.48 -13.96
N VAL A 26 12.51 2.86 -14.81
CA VAL A 26 12.46 1.41 -15.03
C VAL A 26 12.75 0.63 -13.74
N ALA A 27 13.69 1.10 -12.90
CA ALA A 27 13.97 0.51 -11.61
C ALA A 27 12.84 0.70 -10.58
N ALA A 28 12.11 1.82 -10.65
CA ALA A 28 10.94 2.08 -9.82
C ALA A 28 9.68 1.33 -10.30
N GLY A 29 9.65 0.91 -11.57
CA GLY A 29 8.52 0.26 -12.22
C GLY A 29 7.92 1.14 -13.33
N LEU A 30 7.13 0.53 -14.21
CA LEU A 30 6.41 1.28 -15.25
C LEU A 30 5.24 2.03 -14.59
N PRO A 31 5.03 3.32 -14.90
CA PRO A 31 3.91 4.07 -14.36
C PRO A 31 2.58 3.46 -14.83
N VAL A 32 1.60 3.46 -13.94
CA VAL A 32 0.21 3.09 -14.22
C VAL A 32 -0.66 4.33 -14.02
N GLU A 33 -1.67 4.49 -14.86
CA GLU A 33 -2.68 5.53 -14.65
C GLU A 33 -3.69 5.00 -13.63
N ALA A 34 -3.88 5.73 -12.54
CA ALA A 34 -4.81 5.38 -11.47
C ALA A 34 -5.76 6.56 -11.22
N THR A 35 -7.03 6.25 -10.92
CA THR A 35 -8.05 7.26 -10.65
C THR A 35 -8.53 7.16 -9.21
N ILE A 36 -8.74 8.31 -8.57
CA ILE A 36 -9.47 8.41 -7.30
C ILE A 36 -10.85 9.03 -7.57
N ALA A 37 -11.88 8.57 -6.86
CA ALA A 37 -13.18 9.21 -6.91
C ALA A 37 -13.31 10.21 -5.76
N VAL A 38 -13.68 11.45 -6.09
CA VAL A 38 -13.82 12.53 -5.10
C VAL A 38 -15.26 13.03 -5.10
N ARG A 39 -15.84 13.17 -3.90
CA ARG A 39 -17.12 13.85 -3.67
C ARG A 39 -16.99 14.72 -2.43
N ASP A 40 -17.18 16.02 -2.61
CA ASP A 40 -16.98 17.03 -1.55
C ASP A 40 -15.57 16.89 -0.95
N ASP A 41 -15.45 16.68 0.37
CA ASP A 41 -14.19 16.47 1.07
C ASP A 41 -13.83 14.98 1.28
N VAL A 42 -14.53 14.07 0.59
CA VAL A 42 -14.32 12.62 0.68
C VAL A 42 -13.66 12.09 -0.60
N ALA A 43 -12.57 11.34 -0.45
CA ALA A 43 -11.96 10.58 -1.53
C ALA A 43 -12.08 9.07 -1.29
N LEU A 44 -12.46 8.34 -2.33
CA LEU A 44 -12.37 6.88 -2.42
C LEU A 44 -11.09 6.52 -3.17
N VAL A 45 -10.20 5.81 -2.48
CA VAL A 45 -8.92 5.33 -2.99
C VAL A 45 -8.96 3.81 -3.04
N GLU A 46 -9.06 3.25 -4.24
CA GLU A 46 -9.01 1.81 -4.45
C GLU A 46 -7.58 1.36 -4.72
N LEU A 47 -7.00 0.58 -3.80
CA LEU A 47 -5.62 0.10 -3.90
C LEU A 47 -5.35 -0.60 -5.23
N ALA A 48 -6.32 -1.37 -5.74
CA ALA A 48 -6.18 -2.13 -6.97
C ALA A 48 -5.86 -1.27 -8.21
N GLN A 49 -6.19 0.03 -8.20
CA GLN A 49 -5.94 0.95 -9.31
C GLN A 49 -4.45 1.27 -9.49
N ALA A 50 -3.63 1.17 -8.44
CA ALA A 50 -2.21 1.47 -8.51
C ALA A 50 -1.30 0.32 -8.05
N SER A 51 -1.80 -0.53 -7.14
CA SER A 51 -1.03 -1.61 -6.50
C SER A 51 -1.75 -2.97 -6.65
N GLY A 52 -2.60 -3.11 -7.66
CA GLY A 52 -3.44 -4.28 -7.89
C GLY A 52 -2.75 -5.42 -8.64
N LEU A 53 -3.15 -6.66 -8.33
CA LEU A 53 -2.66 -7.88 -8.99
C LEU A 53 -2.95 -7.87 -10.49
N ALA A 54 -4.06 -7.27 -10.92
CA ALA A 54 -4.45 -7.14 -12.32
C ALA A 54 -3.54 -6.21 -13.13
N LEU A 55 -2.73 -5.37 -12.47
CA LEU A 55 -1.78 -4.48 -13.13
C LEU A 55 -0.46 -5.18 -13.48
N MET A 56 -0.26 -6.42 -13.02
CA MET A 56 0.99 -7.14 -13.23
C MET A 56 1.17 -7.53 -14.71
N PRO A 57 2.23 -7.05 -15.39
CA PRO A 57 2.40 -7.23 -16.83
C PRO A 57 2.48 -8.71 -17.21
N ALA A 58 1.62 -9.12 -18.15
CA ALA A 58 1.55 -10.50 -18.66
C ALA A 58 1.45 -11.57 -17.55
N GLY A 59 0.84 -11.23 -16.40
CA GLY A 59 0.72 -12.14 -15.26
C GLY A 59 2.05 -12.46 -14.56
N ARG A 60 3.12 -11.70 -14.83
CA ARG A 60 4.41 -11.88 -14.16
C ARG A 60 4.35 -11.25 -12.77
N LEU A 61 4.04 -12.09 -11.78
CA LEU A 61 3.94 -11.70 -10.39
C LEU A 61 5.31 -11.45 -9.76
N ASP A 62 5.37 -10.49 -8.84
CA ASP A 62 6.57 -10.18 -8.05
C ASP A 62 6.21 -10.12 -6.55
N PRO A 63 6.14 -11.27 -5.86
CA PRO A 63 5.68 -11.33 -4.47
C PRO A 63 6.60 -10.60 -3.49
N LEU A 64 7.88 -10.38 -3.84
CA LEU A 64 8.86 -9.74 -2.95
C LEU A 64 8.99 -8.25 -3.22
N GLY A 65 8.94 -7.83 -4.49
CA GLY A 65 9.15 -6.45 -4.92
C GLY A 65 7.86 -5.65 -5.14
N ALA A 66 6.70 -6.28 -5.32
CA ALA A 66 5.44 -5.55 -5.47
C ALA A 66 5.16 -4.66 -4.25
N THR A 67 4.79 -3.42 -4.51
CA THR A 67 4.72 -2.35 -3.50
C THR A 67 3.37 -1.65 -3.49
N SER A 68 3.00 -1.07 -2.33
CA SER A 68 1.85 -0.21 -2.13
C SER A 68 2.13 1.28 -2.40
N ALA A 69 3.30 1.64 -2.95
CA ALA A 69 3.68 3.04 -3.19
C ALA A 69 2.66 3.83 -4.01
N GLY A 70 2.13 3.26 -5.09
CA GLY A 70 1.09 3.91 -5.90
C GLY A 70 -0.20 4.19 -5.12
N THR A 71 -0.50 3.41 -4.09
CA THR A 71 -1.61 3.70 -3.16
C THR A 71 -1.32 4.92 -2.31
N GLY A 72 -0.09 5.10 -1.82
CA GLY A 72 0.31 6.33 -1.12
C GLY A 72 0.30 7.54 -2.03
N GLU A 73 0.66 7.39 -3.31
CA GLU A 73 0.55 8.46 -4.31
C GLU A 73 -0.91 8.87 -4.56
N MET A 74 -1.84 7.92 -4.63
CA MET A 74 -3.27 8.22 -4.70
C MET A 74 -3.80 8.91 -3.44
N VAL A 75 -3.33 8.50 -2.26
CA VAL A 75 -3.65 9.19 -0.99
C VAL A 75 -3.14 10.63 -1.04
N ARG A 76 -1.90 10.86 -1.45
CA ARG A 76 -1.34 12.21 -1.63
C ARG A 76 -2.17 13.03 -2.61
N ALA A 77 -2.57 12.46 -3.75
CA ALA A 77 -3.42 13.15 -4.72
C ALA A 77 -4.78 13.55 -4.12
N ALA A 78 -5.37 12.74 -3.24
CA ALA A 78 -6.58 13.10 -2.50
C ALA A 78 -6.35 14.25 -1.52
N LEU A 79 -5.21 14.27 -0.83
CA LEU A 79 -4.83 15.39 0.05
C LEU A 79 -4.60 16.67 -0.75
N ASP A 80 -4.00 16.58 -1.94
CA ASP A 80 -3.77 17.71 -2.85
C ASP A 80 -5.11 18.26 -3.39
N ALA A 81 -6.12 17.41 -3.53
CA ALA A 81 -7.49 17.80 -3.85
C ALA A 81 -8.25 18.42 -2.65
N GLY A 82 -7.63 18.51 -1.47
CA GLY A 82 -8.24 19.08 -0.27
C GLY A 82 -9.19 18.15 0.48
N CYS A 83 -9.18 16.85 0.18
CA CYS A 83 -10.02 15.87 0.87
C CYS A 83 -9.56 15.72 2.34
N ARG A 84 -10.53 15.70 3.26
CA ARG A 84 -10.31 15.51 4.71
C ARG A 84 -10.82 14.17 5.22
N ARG A 85 -11.46 13.38 4.35
CA ARG A 85 -11.89 12.03 4.65
C ARG A 85 -11.48 11.09 3.52
N LEU A 86 -10.81 10.01 3.88
CA LEU A 86 -10.30 9.01 2.94
C LEU A 86 -10.98 7.67 3.21
N VAL A 87 -11.47 7.06 2.15
CA VAL A 87 -11.98 5.70 2.17
C VAL A 87 -11.03 4.85 1.35
N LEU A 88 -10.35 3.91 2.00
CA LEU A 88 -9.38 3.01 1.38
C LEU A 88 -10.05 1.66 1.07
N GLY A 89 -10.22 1.35 -0.21
CA GLY A 89 -10.64 0.03 -0.68
C GLY A 89 -9.43 -0.89 -0.85
N LEU A 90 -9.31 -1.93 -0.02
CA LEU A 90 -8.12 -2.79 0.05
C LEU A 90 -8.26 -4.14 -0.69
N GLY A 91 -9.08 -4.18 -1.75
CA GLY A 91 -9.25 -5.37 -2.58
C GLY A 91 -8.13 -5.57 -3.61
N GLY A 92 -7.89 -6.82 -4.01
CA GLY A 92 -7.13 -7.14 -5.23
C GLY A 92 -5.64 -6.78 -5.24
N SER A 93 -4.99 -6.64 -4.08
CA SER A 93 -3.58 -6.22 -3.98
C SER A 93 -2.58 -7.18 -4.63
N ALA A 94 -1.54 -6.65 -5.27
CA ALA A 94 -0.34 -7.38 -5.69
C ALA A 94 0.72 -7.52 -4.58
N CYS A 95 0.78 -6.55 -3.67
CA CYS A 95 1.86 -6.39 -2.71
C CYS A 95 1.63 -7.11 -1.38
N THR A 96 2.71 -7.53 -0.71
CA THR A 96 2.72 -7.97 0.70
C THR A 96 3.81 -7.21 1.44
N ASP A 97 3.75 -5.88 1.39
CA ASP A 97 4.77 -4.97 1.92
C ASP A 97 4.36 -4.28 3.22
N GLY A 98 3.28 -4.71 3.87
CA GLY A 98 2.87 -4.13 5.15
C GLY A 98 2.38 -2.69 5.06
N GLY A 99 2.15 -2.15 3.85
CA GLY A 99 1.91 -0.72 3.65
C GLY A 99 3.16 0.14 3.72
N ALA A 100 4.36 -0.45 3.73
CA ALA A 100 5.62 0.28 3.72
C ALA A 100 5.78 1.19 2.49
N GLY A 101 5.36 0.72 1.31
CA GLY A 101 5.35 1.54 0.10
C GLY A 101 4.44 2.77 0.23
N MET A 102 3.22 2.57 0.73
CA MET A 102 2.28 3.65 1.02
C MET A 102 2.88 4.66 2.00
N ALA A 103 3.48 4.20 3.10
CA ALA A 103 4.14 5.07 4.08
C ALA A 103 5.29 5.86 3.45
N ALA A 104 6.11 5.21 2.61
CA ALA A 104 7.21 5.88 1.92
C ALA A 104 6.71 6.96 0.95
N ALA A 105 5.66 6.65 0.19
CA ALA A 105 5.00 7.60 -0.69
C ALA A 105 4.28 8.73 0.06
N LEU A 106 4.11 8.64 1.39
CA LEU A 106 3.59 9.70 2.26
C LEU A 106 4.70 10.42 3.06
N GLY A 107 5.97 10.13 2.77
CA GLY A 107 7.13 10.84 3.32
C GLY A 107 7.92 10.09 4.39
N MET A 108 7.60 8.82 4.67
CA MET A 108 8.41 8.03 5.60
C MET A 108 9.67 7.47 4.92
N HIS A 109 10.82 7.58 5.58
CA HIS A 109 12.05 6.95 5.08
C HIS A 109 12.31 5.64 5.81
N LEU A 110 12.37 4.54 5.07
CA LEU A 110 12.71 3.21 5.59
C LEU A 110 14.19 2.92 5.34
N LEU A 111 14.96 2.81 6.42
CA LEU A 111 16.42 2.73 6.33
C LEU A 111 16.95 1.40 6.86
N ASP A 112 17.97 0.87 6.18
CA ASP A 112 18.77 -0.25 6.68
C ASP A 112 19.77 0.20 7.76
N ARG A 113 20.51 -0.77 8.29
CA ARG A 113 21.50 -0.53 9.36
C ARG A 113 22.67 0.35 8.94
N ALA A 114 22.93 0.45 7.64
CA ALA A 114 23.93 1.37 7.07
C ALA A 114 23.35 2.76 6.78
N GLY A 115 22.06 3.00 7.08
CA GLY A 115 21.37 4.26 6.83
C GLY A 115 20.96 4.46 5.36
N ARG A 116 20.91 3.39 4.56
CA ARG A 116 20.51 3.45 3.16
C ARG A 116 19.02 3.15 3.02
N PRO A 117 18.32 3.76 2.04
CA PRO A 117 16.94 3.41 1.74
C PRO A 117 16.80 1.93 1.38
N LEU A 118 15.74 1.29 1.88
CA LEU A 118 15.38 -0.07 1.47
C LEU A 118 14.88 -0.10 0.02
N ALA A 119 15.05 -1.25 -0.62
CA ALA A 119 14.37 -1.55 -1.87
C ALA A 119 12.85 -1.65 -1.63
N PRO A 120 12.00 -1.37 -2.65
CA PRO A 120 10.56 -1.54 -2.54
C PRO A 120 10.12 -2.97 -2.24
N GLY A 121 8.90 -3.10 -1.72
CA GLY A 121 8.24 -4.38 -1.49
C GLY A 121 8.55 -5.04 -0.15
N GLY A 122 7.81 -6.10 0.17
CA GLY A 122 7.90 -6.78 1.47
C GLY A 122 9.19 -7.57 1.67
N GLY A 123 9.85 -7.97 0.58
CA GLY A 123 11.05 -8.81 0.65
C GLY A 123 12.26 -8.10 1.27
N ALA A 124 12.31 -6.77 1.21
CA ALA A 124 13.39 -5.95 1.77
C ALA A 124 13.18 -5.60 3.26
N LEU A 125 11.96 -5.76 3.79
CA LEU A 125 11.63 -5.35 5.16
C LEU A 125 12.36 -6.15 6.24
N VAL A 126 12.89 -7.33 5.91
CA VAL A 126 13.75 -8.09 6.82
C VAL A 126 15.03 -7.33 7.21
N ASP A 127 15.48 -6.41 6.35
CA ASP A 127 16.70 -5.61 6.54
C ASP A 127 16.41 -4.22 7.15
N LEU A 128 15.15 -3.91 7.48
CA LEU A 128 14.75 -2.64 8.06
C LEU A 128 15.41 -2.43 9.42
N ASP A 129 16.11 -1.31 9.61
CA ASP A 129 16.71 -0.93 10.89
C ASP A 129 15.84 0.06 11.64
N ARG A 130 15.42 1.14 10.95
CA ARG A 130 14.62 2.22 11.53
C ARG A 130 13.79 2.92 10.46
N VAL A 131 12.80 3.68 10.92
CA VAL A 131 12.08 4.63 10.08
C VAL A 131 12.34 6.07 10.53
N VAL A 132 12.23 7.01 9.60
CA VAL A 132 12.33 8.45 9.85
C VAL A 132 11.09 9.12 9.27
N LEU A 133 10.53 10.07 10.02
CA LEU A 133 9.24 10.73 9.75
C LEU A 133 9.40 12.23 9.42
N ASP A 134 10.62 12.69 9.18
CA ASP A 134 10.92 14.13 9.00
C ASP A 134 10.15 14.76 7.83
N ASP A 135 9.84 13.99 6.79
CA ASP A 135 9.10 14.42 5.60
C ASP A 135 7.63 13.91 5.59
N TRP A 136 7.12 13.43 6.73
CA TRP A 136 5.76 12.92 6.84
C TRP A 136 4.71 14.00 6.52
N ASP A 137 3.72 13.66 5.69
CA ASP A 137 2.71 14.62 5.25
C ASP A 137 1.84 15.12 6.42
N GLU A 138 2.08 16.36 6.86
CA GLU A 138 1.43 16.97 8.03
C GLU A 138 -0.10 17.05 7.91
N ARG A 139 -0.64 17.03 6.69
CA ARG A 139 -2.09 17.09 6.45
C ARG A 139 -2.81 15.86 6.99
N LEU A 140 -2.10 14.73 7.10
CA LEU A 140 -2.64 13.47 7.61
C LEU A 140 -3.16 13.56 9.05
N ALA A 141 -2.61 14.47 9.87
CA ALA A 141 -3.06 14.63 11.26
C ALA A 141 -4.53 15.07 11.40
N GLY A 142 -5.10 15.71 10.37
CA GLY A 142 -6.48 16.20 10.35
C GLY A 142 -7.43 15.36 9.50
N VAL A 143 -6.97 14.24 8.94
CA VAL A 143 -7.72 13.44 7.97
C VAL A 143 -8.34 12.22 8.64
N VAL A 144 -9.63 12.00 8.41
CA VAL A 144 -10.32 10.79 8.85
C VAL A 144 -10.10 9.69 7.82
N VAL A 145 -9.53 8.56 8.24
CA VAL A 145 -9.28 7.43 7.34
C VAL A 145 -10.15 6.23 7.73
N GLU A 146 -10.83 5.67 6.74
CA GLU A 146 -11.63 4.46 6.86
C GLU A 146 -11.11 3.41 5.88
N VAL A 147 -10.93 2.19 6.36
CA VAL A 147 -10.60 1.03 5.53
C VAL A 147 -11.88 0.25 5.26
N ALA A 148 -12.27 0.17 4.00
CA ALA A 148 -13.37 -0.66 3.51
C ALA A 148 -12.84 -2.07 3.23
N SER A 149 -13.04 -2.99 4.17
CA SER A 149 -12.50 -4.34 4.10
C SER A 149 -13.36 -5.33 4.88
N ASP A 150 -13.67 -6.46 4.25
CA ASP A 150 -14.34 -7.62 4.89
C ASP A 150 -13.32 -8.70 5.33
N VAL A 151 -12.03 -8.36 5.31
CA VAL A 151 -10.93 -9.22 5.77
C VAL A 151 -10.70 -9.02 7.26
N ASP A 152 -10.78 -10.09 8.04
CA ASP A 152 -10.50 -10.07 9.49
C ASP A 152 -9.09 -10.58 9.85
N ASN A 153 -8.32 -11.02 8.86
CA ASN A 153 -6.99 -11.59 9.08
C ASN A 153 -6.06 -10.61 9.81
N PRO A 154 -5.29 -11.06 10.82
CA PRO A 154 -4.25 -10.26 11.45
C PRO A 154 -3.07 -10.01 10.50
N LEU A 155 -2.10 -9.19 10.90
CA LEU A 155 -0.90 -8.96 10.10
C LEU A 155 -0.05 -10.23 10.00
N LEU A 156 0.21 -10.88 11.14
CA LEU A 156 1.18 -11.96 11.31
C LEU A 156 0.51 -13.28 11.71
N GLY A 157 1.27 -14.37 11.61
CA GLY A 157 0.91 -15.69 12.08
C GLY A 157 0.26 -16.58 11.01
N PRO A 158 -0.27 -17.75 11.41
CA PRO A 158 -0.80 -18.76 10.49
C PRO A 158 -1.98 -18.27 9.64
N THR A 159 -2.76 -17.32 10.17
CA THR A 159 -3.86 -16.65 9.48
C THR A 159 -3.49 -15.23 9.03
N GLY A 160 -2.20 -14.88 9.08
CA GLY A 160 -1.68 -13.55 8.74
C GLY A 160 -1.59 -13.28 7.24
N ALA A 161 -1.20 -12.05 6.91
CA ALA A 161 -1.17 -11.54 5.54
C ALA A 161 -0.33 -12.41 4.58
N ALA A 162 0.91 -12.72 4.97
CA ALA A 162 1.82 -13.50 4.15
C ALA A 162 1.35 -14.96 4.04
N SER A 163 1.02 -15.59 5.17
CA SER A 163 0.57 -16.98 5.25
C SER A 163 -0.65 -17.27 4.38
N VAL A 164 -1.63 -16.36 4.35
CA VAL A 164 -2.91 -16.57 3.65
C VAL A 164 -2.86 -16.12 2.19
N TYR A 165 -2.24 -14.96 1.91
CA TYR A 165 -2.42 -14.28 0.63
C TYR A 165 -1.16 -14.20 -0.25
N ALA A 166 0.04 -14.50 0.24
CA ALA A 166 1.24 -14.32 -0.58
C ALA A 166 1.35 -15.37 -1.71
N ARG A 167 0.83 -16.59 -1.52
CA ARG A 167 0.89 -17.65 -2.56
C ARG A 167 0.09 -17.28 -3.82
N GLN A 168 -1.11 -16.72 -3.68
CA GLN A 168 -1.89 -16.22 -4.82
C GLN A 168 -1.23 -15.02 -5.53
N LYS A 169 -0.28 -14.36 -4.85
CA LYS A 169 0.58 -13.29 -5.39
C LYS A 169 1.91 -13.84 -5.95
N GLY A 170 2.05 -15.15 -6.08
CA GLY A 170 3.20 -15.81 -6.70
C GLY A 170 4.33 -16.22 -5.75
N ALA A 171 4.15 -16.08 -4.43
CA ALA A 171 5.19 -16.44 -3.46
C ALA A 171 5.41 -17.95 -3.34
N SER A 172 6.67 -18.38 -3.39
CA SER A 172 7.10 -19.71 -2.95
C SER A 172 7.00 -19.84 -1.42
N ALA A 173 7.17 -21.06 -0.88
CA ALA A 173 7.16 -21.28 0.57
C ALA A 173 8.26 -20.46 1.29
N ASP A 174 9.48 -20.43 0.75
CA ASP A 174 10.58 -19.65 1.33
C ASP A 174 10.32 -18.14 1.26
N GLN A 175 9.67 -17.69 0.18
CA GLN A 175 9.26 -16.29 0.06
C GLN A 175 8.16 -15.93 1.05
N VAL A 176 7.21 -16.82 1.35
CA VAL A 176 6.22 -16.60 2.41
C VAL A 176 6.91 -16.42 3.76
N VAL A 177 7.89 -17.26 4.10
CA VAL A 177 8.68 -17.14 5.35
C VAL A 177 9.43 -15.81 5.40
N ARG A 178 10.04 -15.40 4.28
CA ARG A 178 10.74 -14.11 4.19
C ARG A 178 9.78 -12.92 4.36
N LEU A 179 8.63 -12.96 3.71
CA LEU A 179 7.60 -11.91 3.83
C LEU A 179 7.07 -11.83 5.26
N GLU A 180 6.79 -12.96 5.90
CA GLU A 180 6.37 -13.01 7.31
C GLU A 180 7.42 -12.35 8.23
N ALA A 181 8.69 -12.71 8.06
CA ALA A 181 9.79 -12.10 8.82
C ALA A 181 9.92 -10.59 8.56
N GLY A 182 9.72 -10.17 7.31
CA GLY A 182 9.72 -8.75 6.93
C GLY A 182 8.58 -7.98 7.57
N LEU A 183 7.36 -8.51 7.54
CA LEU A 183 6.20 -7.90 8.19
C LEU A 183 6.38 -7.85 9.72
N ALA A 184 6.96 -8.89 10.32
CA ALA A 184 7.25 -8.90 11.76
C ALA A 184 8.27 -7.82 12.13
N ARG A 185 9.32 -7.66 11.31
CA ARG A 185 10.32 -6.61 11.50
C ARG A 185 9.71 -5.21 11.35
N TRP A 186 8.90 -5.01 10.30
CA TRP A 186 8.16 -3.78 10.06
C TRP A 186 7.28 -3.39 11.25
N ALA A 187 6.49 -4.33 11.75
CA ALA A 187 5.62 -4.10 12.89
C ALA A 187 6.38 -3.79 14.18
N ALA A 188 7.50 -4.48 14.43
CA ALA A 188 8.34 -4.21 15.59
C ALA A 188 8.91 -2.78 15.57
N VAL A 189 9.48 -2.37 14.42
CA VAL A 189 10.06 -1.02 14.28
C VAL A 189 8.99 0.07 14.42
N LEU A 190 7.81 -0.10 13.82
CA LEU A 190 6.71 0.85 14.01
C LEU A 190 6.19 0.85 15.44
N GLY A 191 6.03 -0.31 16.06
CA GLY A 191 5.54 -0.41 17.44
C GLY A 191 6.46 0.27 18.45
N GLU A 192 7.78 0.14 18.27
CA GLU A 192 8.78 0.84 19.09
C GLU A 192 8.68 2.37 18.93
N GLN A 193 8.44 2.87 17.72
CA GLN A 193 8.36 4.31 17.46
C GLN A 193 7.01 4.94 17.86
N LEU A 194 5.90 4.25 17.60
CA LEU A 194 4.55 4.78 17.82
C LEU A 194 3.99 4.46 19.20
N GLY A 195 4.56 3.46 19.89
CA GLY A 195 4.06 2.99 21.18
C GLY A 195 2.73 2.23 21.10
N THR A 196 2.32 1.80 19.90
CA THR A 196 1.07 1.07 19.66
C THR A 196 1.31 -0.24 18.91
N ASP A 197 0.50 -1.25 19.19
CA ASP A 197 0.53 -2.54 18.48
C ASP A 197 -0.83 -2.78 17.79
N HIS A 198 -0.79 -2.89 16.48
CA HIS A 198 -1.96 -3.19 15.64
C HIS A 198 -1.86 -4.55 14.92
N THR A 199 -0.83 -5.34 15.20
CA THR A 199 -0.55 -6.60 14.49
C THR A 199 -1.68 -7.63 14.58
N THR A 200 -2.42 -7.65 15.70
CA THR A 200 -3.50 -8.60 15.99
C THR A 200 -4.89 -8.05 15.67
N ARG A 201 -5.01 -6.79 15.23
CA ARG A 201 -6.31 -6.20 14.90
C ARG A 201 -6.94 -6.88 13.70
N ALA A 202 -8.26 -7.05 13.75
CA ALA A 202 -9.03 -7.50 12.59
C ALA A 202 -8.80 -6.54 11.41
N GLY A 203 -8.47 -7.11 10.25
CA GLY A 203 -8.14 -6.36 9.04
C GLY A 203 -6.71 -5.85 8.95
N ALA A 204 -5.85 -6.10 9.95
CA ALA A 204 -4.44 -5.73 9.87
C ALA A 204 -3.72 -6.41 8.70
N GLY A 205 -4.12 -7.63 8.34
CA GLY A 205 -3.58 -8.37 7.21
C GLY A 205 -4.15 -8.01 5.84
N ALA A 206 -5.15 -7.12 5.79
CA ALA A 206 -5.79 -6.72 4.53
C ALA A 206 -4.77 -6.12 3.55
N ALA A 207 -4.93 -6.45 2.26
CA ALA A 207 -4.03 -6.06 1.18
C ALA A 207 -2.53 -6.29 1.46
N GLY A 208 -2.18 -7.41 2.10
CA GLY A 208 -0.77 -7.70 2.38
C GLY A 208 -0.17 -6.83 3.50
N GLY A 209 -1.01 -6.35 4.42
CA GLY A 209 -0.62 -5.55 5.57
C GLY A 209 -0.80 -4.04 5.39
N VAL A 210 -1.35 -3.58 4.27
CA VAL A 210 -1.71 -2.15 4.11
C VAL A 210 -2.76 -1.73 5.14
N GLY A 211 -3.66 -2.63 5.53
CA GLY A 211 -4.62 -2.39 6.62
C GLY A 211 -3.92 -2.09 7.96
N PHE A 212 -2.83 -2.81 8.27
CA PHE A 212 -1.99 -2.53 9.44
C PHE A 212 -1.39 -1.13 9.39
N ALA A 213 -0.75 -0.73 8.27
CA ALA A 213 -0.19 0.61 8.14
C ALA A 213 -1.26 1.70 8.21
N ALA A 214 -2.43 1.50 7.59
CA ALA A 214 -3.53 2.45 7.69
C ALA A 214 -3.97 2.66 9.15
N MET A 215 -4.08 1.58 9.93
CA MET A 215 -4.42 1.67 11.35
C MET A 215 -3.30 2.33 12.18
N ALA A 216 -2.06 1.90 11.98
CA ALA A 216 -0.92 2.33 12.80
C ALA A 216 -0.49 3.77 12.50
N LEU A 217 -0.46 4.17 11.22
CA LEU A 217 0.08 5.45 10.78
C LEU A 217 -0.98 6.50 10.51
N LEU A 218 -2.17 6.09 10.06
CA LEU A 218 -3.23 7.00 9.66
C LEU A 218 -4.41 6.99 10.64
N GLY A 219 -4.30 6.24 11.74
CA GLY A 219 -5.38 6.12 12.73
C GLY A 219 -6.66 5.51 12.15
N ALA A 220 -6.56 4.75 11.07
CA ALA A 220 -7.73 4.31 10.33
C ALA A 220 -8.64 3.39 11.15
N THR A 221 -9.94 3.48 10.88
CA THR A 221 -10.94 2.52 11.37
C THR A 221 -11.34 1.55 10.26
N VAL A 222 -11.53 0.28 10.59
CA VAL A 222 -11.97 -0.73 9.62
C VAL A 222 -13.50 -0.84 9.67
N ARG A 223 -14.14 -0.80 8.49
CA ARG A 223 -15.59 -0.94 8.33
C ARG A 223 -15.89 -1.97 7.23
N PRO A 224 -17.02 -2.70 7.33
CA PRO A 224 -17.48 -3.56 6.26
C PRO A 224 -17.59 -2.80 4.94
N GLY A 225 -17.12 -3.41 3.84
CA GLY A 225 -17.07 -2.73 2.55
C GLY A 225 -18.45 -2.30 2.06
N ILE A 226 -19.46 -3.12 2.32
CA ILE A 226 -20.85 -2.85 1.94
C ILE A 226 -21.40 -1.58 2.60
N ASP A 227 -21.10 -1.33 3.88
CA ASP A 227 -21.59 -0.16 4.61
C ASP A 227 -21.02 1.13 4.02
N VAL A 228 -19.73 1.09 3.68
CA VAL A 228 -19.03 2.19 3.03
C VAL A 228 -19.60 2.47 1.64
N VAL A 229 -19.83 1.43 0.82
CA VAL A 229 -20.44 1.57 -0.51
C VAL A 229 -21.83 2.17 -0.41
N LEU A 230 -22.67 1.72 0.53
CA LEU A 230 -24.01 2.27 0.73
C LEU A 230 -23.98 3.75 1.18
N GLU A 231 -23.00 4.14 1.98
CA GLU A 231 -22.82 5.54 2.40
C GLU A 231 -22.33 6.42 1.24
N VAL A 232 -21.33 5.96 0.50
CA VAL A 232 -20.75 6.68 -0.65
C VAL A 232 -21.75 6.75 -1.80
N ALA A 233 -22.52 5.71 -2.08
CA ALA A 233 -23.58 5.72 -3.09
C ALA A 233 -24.82 6.55 -2.68
N GLY A 234 -24.87 7.06 -1.44
CA GLY A 234 -25.99 7.84 -0.92
C GLY A 234 -27.22 7.00 -0.52
N PHE A 235 -27.10 5.66 -0.52
CA PHE A 235 -28.17 4.72 -0.20
C PHE A 235 -28.67 4.83 1.25
N ALA A 236 -27.83 5.26 2.20
CA ALA A 236 -28.24 5.50 3.59
C ALA A 236 -29.33 6.59 3.75
N ARG A 237 -29.54 7.45 2.74
CA ARG A 237 -30.65 8.42 2.73
C ARG A 237 -31.94 7.86 2.10
N CYS A 238 -31.85 6.79 1.31
CA CYS A 238 -32.99 6.20 0.60
C CYS A 238 -33.78 5.18 1.44
N SER A 239 -33.21 4.65 2.54
CA SER A 239 -33.86 3.65 3.38
C SER A 239 -34.87 4.19 4.41
N ARG A 240 -35.18 5.50 4.39
CA ARG A 240 -36.18 6.14 5.28
C ARG A 240 -37.60 6.22 4.71
N VAL A 241 -37.92 5.53 3.61
CA VAL A 241 -39.32 5.38 3.17
C VAL A 241 -39.61 3.89 2.92
N PRO A 242 -40.14 3.16 3.91
CA PRO A 242 -40.71 1.85 3.65
C PRO A 242 -42.10 2.04 3.04
N HIS A 243 -42.19 1.88 1.73
CA HIS A 243 -43.42 1.44 1.06
C HIS A 243 -43.08 0.17 0.28
N TRP A 244 -43.08 -0.95 0.99
CA TRP A 244 -43.28 -2.28 0.43
C TRP A 244 -44.30 -2.99 1.31
#